data_AF-A0A529NMF0-F1
#
_entry.id   AF-A0A529NMF0-F1
#
_cell.length_a   1.000
_cell.length_b   1.000
_cell.length_c   1.000
_cell.angle_alpha   90.00
_cell.angle_beta   90.00
_cell.angle_gamma   90.00
#
_symmetry.space_group_name_H-M   'P 1'
#
loop_
_entity.id
_entity.type
_entity.pdbx_description
1 polymer ?
#
loop_
_entity_poly.entity_id
_entity_poly.type
_entity_poly.pdbx_seq_one_letter_code
_entity_poly.pdbx_strand_id
1 'polypeptide(L)'
;MTGAGLAWGEGTYARFAAPIGAIALALYILLTAATAWIMPDANWDMLPYLAVAEEGTYPDPQALHDYAYSTVKAGVSAADYKTLTDDGGGFRSHMAENAADFHSLLGMYRIKFLYAEILSGLSHVVSPVEAMRLVSVVSVLLFGVITLIWLRSEGALALAPIVGAGLIMADFGDAARASTPD
;
A
#
# COMPACT_ATOMS: atom_id res chain seq x y z
N MET A 1 -1.14 43.47 32.97
CA MET A 1 -2.27 42.77 32.32
C MET A 1 -1.80 41.54 31.53
N THR A 2 -0.85 40.74 32.02
CA THR A 2 -0.18 39.68 31.22
C THR A 2 -0.42 38.24 31.72
N GLY A 3 -0.90 38.03 32.95
CA GLY A 3 -1.12 36.67 33.48
C GLY A 3 -2.43 36.00 33.04
N ALA A 4 -3.50 36.78 32.85
CA ALA A 4 -4.81 36.24 32.49
C ALA A 4 -4.90 35.74 31.04
N GLY A 5 -4.18 36.37 30.10
CA GLY A 5 -4.16 35.95 28.69
C GLY A 5 -3.36 34.66 28.45
N LEU A 6 -2.27 34.45 29.20
CA LEU A 6 -1.46 33.23 29.13
C LEU A 6 -2.18 32.01 29.71
N ALA A 7 -2.82 32.16 30.88
CA ALA A 7 -3.59 31.08 31.51
C ALA A 7 -4.83 30.66 30.70
N TRP A 8 -5.46 31.61 29.99
CA TRP A 8 -6.59 31.32 29.09
C TRP A 8 -6.15 30.55 27.84
N GLY A 9 -4.97 30.87 27.30
CA GLY A 9 -4.33 30.12 26.22
C GLY A 9 -4.00 28.70 26.65
N GLU A 10 -3.27 28.52 27.75
CA GLU A 10 -2.83 27.21 28.24
C GLU A 10 -4.00 26.25 28.54
N GLY A 11 -5.06 26.73 29.21
CA GLY A 11 -6.24 25.90 29.52
C GLY A 11 -7.06 25.51 28.29
N THR A 12 -7.11 26.38 27.28
CA THR A 12 -7.85 26.12 26.04
C THR A 12 -7.06 25.20 25.11
N TYR A 13 -5.75 25.42 24.98
CA TYR A 13 -4.86 24.52 24.23
C TYR A 13 -4.84 23.12 24.82
N ALA A 14 -4.72 22.97 26.15
CA ALA A 14 -4.75 21.67 26.80
C ALA A 14 -6.05 20.88 26.52
N ARG A 15 -7.18 21.59 26.44
CA ARG A 15 -8.50 20.98 26.13
C ARG A 15 -8.60 20.51 24.68
N PHE A 16 -7.99 21.22 23.74
CA PHE A 16 -8.12 20.91 22.31
C PHE A 16 -6.93 20.17 21.71
N ALA A 17 -5.81 20.04 22.41
CA ALA A 17 -4.62 19.37 21.90
C ALA A 17 -4.89 17.92 21.46
N ALA A 18 -5.61 17.14 22.27
CA ALA A 18 -5.96 15.75 21.94
C ALA A 18 -6.86 15.64 20.68
N PRO A 19 -8.01 16.34 20.56
CA PRO A 19 -8.81 16.25 19.36
C PRO A 19 -8.10 16.83 18.11
N ILE A 20 -7.31 17.89 18.26
CA ILE A 20 -6.50 18.43 17.14
C ILE A 20 -5.51 17.37 16.66
N GLY A 21 -4.78 16.73 17.57
CA GLY A 21 -3.82 15.69 17.21
C GLY A 21 -4.49 14.50 16.53
N ALA A 22 -5.62 14.02 17.07
CA ALA A 22 -6.40 12.94 16.48
C ALA A 22 -6.88 13.28 15.06
N ILE A 23 -7.44 14.49 14.86
CA ILE A 23 -7.90 14.95 13.54
C ILE A 23 -6.73 15.07 12.56
N ALA A 24 -5.59 15.63 12.99
CA ALA A 24 -4.42 15.78 12.13
C ALA A 24 -3.91 14.43 11.63
N LEU A 25 -3.76 13.44 12.52
CA LEU A 25 -3.33 12.10 12.12
C LEU A 25 -4.39 11.38 11.28
N ALA A 26 -5.68 11.50 11.62
CA ALA A 26 -6.75 10.91 10.82
C ALA A 26 -6.77 11.49 9.39
N LEU A 27 -6.63 12.82 9.24
CA LEU A 27 -6.54 13.46 7.93
C LEU A 27 -5.32 12.99 7.15
N TYR A 28 -4.16 12.88 7.80
CA TYR A 28 -2.96 12.34 7.16
C TYR A 28 -3.20 10.92 6.63
N ILE A 29 -3.72 10.01 7.45
CA ILE A 29 -4.02 8.62 7.05
C ILE A 29 -5.04 8.57 5.90
N LEU A 30 -6.11 9.38 5.98
CA LEU A 30 -7.12 9.44 4.94
C LEU A 30 -6.55 9.96 3.62
N LEU A 31 -5.68 10.96 3.66
CA LEU A 31 -4.99 11.47 2.47
C LEU A 31 -4.04 10.42 1.90
N THR A 32 -3.26 9.72 2.73
CA THR A 32 -2.39 8.62 2.29
C THR A 32 -3.19 7.49 1.63
N ALA A 33 -4.31 7.09 2.22
CA ALA A 33 -5.21 6.09 1.64
C ALA A 33 -5.80 6.58 0.30
N ALA A 34 -6.21 7.84 0.22
CA ALA A 34 -6.71 8.43 -1.01
C ALA A 34 -5.64 8.48 -2.11
N THR A 35 -4.40 8.84 -1.78
CA THR A 35 -3.29 8.84 -2.75
C THR A 35 -2.93 7.43 -3.21
N ALA A 36 -2.96 6.43 -2.32
CA ALA A 36 -2.75 5.03 -2.68
C ALA A 36 -3.82 4.52 -3.66
N TRP A 37 -5.05 5.03 -3.57
CA TRP A 37 -6.13 4.68 -4.48
C TRP A 37 -6.08 5.44 -5.82
N ILE A 38 -5.86 6.75 -5.77
CA ILE A 38 -5.98 7.65 -6.94
C ILE A 38 -4.68 7.71 -7.75
N MET A 39 -3.53 7.58 -7.09
CA MET A 39 -2.20 7.69 -7.67
C MET A 39 -1.33 6.47 -7.30
N PRO A 40 -1.77 5.23 -7.55
CA PRO A 40 -0.98 4.03 -7.23
C PRO A 40 0.31 4.01 -8.05
N ASP A 41 1.39 3.53 -7.45
CA ASP A 41 2.64 3.28 -8.16
C ASP A 41 2.61 1.89 -8.76
N ALA A 42 2.74 1.82 -10.09
CA ALA A 42 2.92 0.57 -10.78
C ALA A 42 4.32 0.05 -10.47
N ASN A 43 4.39 -1.13 -9.86
CA ASN A 43 5.65 -1.72 -9.42
C ASN A 43 5.82 -3.11 -10.02
N TRP A 44 7.07 -3.55 -10.17
CA TRP A 44 7.40 -4.80 -10.83
C TRP A 44 6.85 -6.03 -10.08
N ASP A 45 6.83 -5.98 -8.75
CA ASP A 45 6.33 -7.04 -7.88
C ASP A 45 4.84 -7.35 -8.08
N MET A 46 4.09 -6.46 -8.73
CA MET A 46 2.71 -6.75 -9.12
C MET A 46 2.59 -8.02 -9.97
N LEU A 47 3.54 -8.23 -10.89
CA LEU A 47 3.55 -9.39 -11.78
C LEU A 47 3.67 -10.71 -10.99
N PRO A 48 4.72 -10.93 -10.18
CA PRO A 48 4.86 -12.17 -9.44
C PRO A 48 3.82 -12.35 -8.32
N TYR A 49 3.33 -11.30 -7.66
CA TYR A 49 2.27 -11.48 -6.66
C TYR A 49 0.94 -11.88 -7.30
N LEU A 50 0.59 -11.33 -8.46
CA LEU A 50 -0.60 -11.75 -9.20
C LEU A 50 -0.47 -13.18 -9.72
N ALA A 51 0.72 -13.57 -10.18
CA ALA A 51 1.01 -14.96 -10.52
C ALA A 51 0.81 -15.88 -9.30
N VAL A 52 1.45 -15.60 -8.16
CA VAL A 52 1.31 -16.44 -6.95
C VAL A 52 -0.15 -16.55 -6.49
N ALA A 53 -0.94 -15.47 -6.58
CA ALA A 53 -2.36 -15.48 -6.19
C ALA A 53 -3.23 -16.41 -7.05
N GLU A 54 -2.78 -16.80 -8.25
CA GLU A 54 -3.54 -17.62 -9.20
C GLU A 54 -2.82 -18.91 -9.62
N GLU A 55 -1.77 -19.32 -8.90
CA GLU A 55 -1.07 -20.59 -9.13
C GLU A 55 -2.00 -21.81 -9.00
N GLY A 56 -3.03 -21.73 -8.16
CA GLY A 56 -4.05 -22.77 -8.03
C GLY A 56 -4.97 -22.89 -9.25
N THR A 57 -5.13 -21.81 -10.02
CA THR A 57 -5.99 -21.72 -11.20
C THR A 57 -5.21 -22.05 -12.48
N TYR A 58 -3.96 -21.58 -12.59
CA TYR A 58 -3.10 -21.77 -13.75
C TYR A 58 -1.82 -22.55 -13.38
N PRO A 59 -1.85 -23.90 -13.47
CA PRO A 59 -0.71 -24.73 -13.09
C PRO A 59 0.42 -24.78 -14.12
N ASP A 60 0.16 -24.33 -15.36
CA ASP A 60 1.17 -24.26 -16.42
C ASP A 60 1.94 -22.93 -16.33
N PRO A 61 3.30 -22.95 -16.28
CA PRO A 61 4.10 -21.73 -16.17
C PRO A 61 3.83 -20.69 -17.27
N GLN A 62 3.54 -21.12 -18.49
CA GLN A 62 3.24 -20.20 -19.59
C GLN A 62 1.86 -19.56 -19.39
N ALA A 63 0.83 -20.36 -19.08
CA ALA A 63 -0.51 -19.84 -18.81
C ALA A 63 -0.51 -18.85 -17.63
N LEU A 64 0.26 -19.12 -16.58
CA LEU A 64 0.38 -18.25 -15.43
C LEU A 64 1.11 -16.94 -15.74
N HIS A 65 2.17 -17.02 -16.54
CA HIS A 65 2.90 -15.86 -17.05
C HIS A 65 1.97 -14.98 -17.91
N ASP A 66 1.29 -15.58 -18.88
CA ASP A 66 0.34 -14.87 -19.75
C ASP A 66 -0.76 -14.19 -18.92
N TYR A 67 -1.30 -14.88 -17.90
CA TYR A 67 -2.27 -14.31 -16.97
C TYR A 67 -1.71 -13.07 -16.25
N ALA A 68 -0.55 -13.19 -15.61
CA ALA A 68 0.01 -12.10 -14.81
C ALA A 68 0.32 -10.87 -15.68
N TYR A 69 1.00 -11.07 -16.81
CA TYR A 69 1.38 -9.98 -17.71
C TYR A 69 0.16 -9.33 -18.39
N SER A 70 -0.82 -10.12 -18.85
CA SER A 70 -2.03 -9.56 -19.46
C SER A 70 -2.90 -8.81 -18.44
N THR A 71 -2.97 -9.30 -17.21
CA THR A 71 -3.71 -8.66 -16.11
C THR A 71 -3.10 -7.33 -15.73
N VAL A 72 -1.77 -7.28 -15.53
CA VAL A 72 -1.09 -6.01 -15.24
C VAL A 72 -1.24 -5.04 -16.42
N LYS A 73 -1.05 -5.51 -17.66
CA LYS A 73 -1.22 -4.69 -18.86
C LYS A 73 -2.60 -4.04 -18.97
N ALA A 74 -3.64 -4.75 -18.55
CA ALA A 74 -5.01 -4.25 -18.56
C ALA A 74 -5.30 -3.26 -17.40
N GLY A 75 -4.57 -3.38 -16.27
CA GLY A 75 -4.84 -2.61 -15.05
C GLY A 75 -3.97 -1.36 -14.84
N VAL A 76 -2.91 -1.15 -15.64
CA VAL A 76 -2.00 0.00 -15.54
C VAL A 76 -1.89 0.78 -16.85
N SER A 77 -1.29 1.98 -16.82
CA SER A 77 -1.10 2.76 -18.04
C SER A 77 -0.09 2.10 -18.98
N ALA A 78 -0.17 2.40 -20.28
CA ALA A 78 0.79 1.85 -21.25
C ALA A 78 2.24 2.26 -20.95
N ALA A 79 2.45 3.46 -20.39
CA ALA A 79 3.76 3.94 -19.98
C ALA A 79 4.30 3.14 -18.80
N ASP A 80 3.47 2.93 -17.77
CA ASP A 80 3.82 2.13 -16.61
C ASP A 80 4.12 0.69 -17.00
N TYR A 81 3.24 0.06 -17.78
CA TYR A 81 3.44 -1.30 -18.25
C TYR A 81 4.77 -1.44 -18.99
N LYS A 82 5.10 -0.48 -19.87
CA LYS A 82 6.39 -0.45 -20.54
C LYS A 82 7.55 -0.40 -19.54
N THR A 83 7.50 0.48 -18.54
CA THR A 83 8.53 0.54 -17.48
C THR A 83 8.65 -0.78 -16.69
N LEU A 84 7.55 -1.51 -16.51
CA LEU A 84 7.55 -2.80 -15.82
C LEU A 84 8.11 -3.95 -16.65
N THR A 85 8.06 -3.88 -17.98
CA THR A 85 8.41 -5.01 -18.86
C THR A 85 9.58 -4.74 -19.82
N ASP A 86 10.00 -3.50 -19.98
CA ASP A 86 11.03 -3.10 -20.95
C ASP A 86 12.09 -2.21 -20.27
N ASP A 87 13.20 -2.84 -19.89
CA ASP A 87 14.40 -2.21 -19.38
C ASP A 87 15.55 -2.25 -20.39
N GLY A 88 15.24 -2.36 -21.69
CA GLY A 88 16.23 -2.35 -22.78
C GLY A 88 16.94 -3.68 -23.00
N GLY A 89 16.26 -4.81 -22.75
CA GLY A 89 16.84 -6.16 -22.86
C GLY A 89 17.50 -6.63 -21.56
N GLY A 90 17.18 -6.00 -20.44
CA GLY A 90 17.65 -6.37 -19.11
C GLY A 90 16.80 -7.46 -18.47
N PHE A 91 16.74 -7.41 -17.14
CA PHE A 91 16.03 -8.40 -16.33
C PHE A 91 14.53 -8.41 -16.62
N ARG A 92 13.90 -7.22 -16.69
CA ARG A 92 12.45 -7.11 -16.89
C ARG A 92 12.04 -7.57 -18.29
N SER A 93 12.81 -7.19 -19.32
CA SER A 93 12.62 -7.68 -20.69
C SER A 93 12.75 -9.20 -20.75
N HIS A 94 13.78 -9.78 -20.14
CA HIS A 94 13.98 -11.23 -20.12
C HIS A 94 12.82 -11.97 -19.45
N MET A 95 12.37 -11.50 -18.27
CA MET A 95 11.24 -12.12 -17.57
C MET A 95 9.93 -11.98 -18.35
N ALA A 96 9.76 -10.90 -19.12
CA ALA A 96 8.59 -10.73 -20.00
C ALA A 96 8.59 -11.71 -21.19
N GLU A 97 9.75 -12.21 -21.61
CA GLU A 97 9.90 -13.12 -22.74
C GLU A 97 10.01 -14.60 -22.33
N ASN A 98 10.42 -14.88 -21.09
CA ASN A 98 10.72 -16.23 -20.60
C ASN A 98 9.88 -16.60 -19.37
N ALA A 99 8.79 -17.34 -19.61
CA ALA A 99 7.88 -17.81 -18.57
C ALA A 99 8.52 -18.77 -17.56
N ALA A 100 9.46 -19.62 -17.99
CA ALA A 100 10.11 -20.60 -17.11
C ALA A 100 10.99 -19.89 -16.06
N ASP A 101 11.74 -18.88 -16.49
CA ASP A 101 12.61 -18.12 -15.59
C ASP A 101 11.78 -17.22 -14.67
N PHE A 102 10.71 -16.60 -15.17
CA PHE A 102 9.74 -15.88 -14.34
C PHE A 102 9.13 -16.79 -13.25
N HIS A 103 8.69 -17.98 -13.64
CA HIS A 103 8.13 -18.96 -12.71
C HIS A 103 9.13 -19.41 -11.64
N SER A 104 10.42 -19.51 -11.98
CA SER A 104 11.48 -19.87 -11.04
C SER A 104 11.65 -18.86 -9.89
N LEU A 105 11.35 -17.58 -10.14
CA LEU A 105 11.43 -16.49 -9.15
C LEU A 105 10.25 -16.49 -8.17
N LEU A 106 9.11 -17.07 -8.52
CA LEU A 106 7.91 -17.06 -7.68
C LEU A 106 8.12 -17.67 -6.28
N GLY A 107 9.16 -18.50 -6.10
CA GLY A 107 9.54 -19.05 -4.81
C GLY A 107 9.72 -18.02 -3.69
N MET A 108 10.25 -16.82 -4.00
CA MET A 108 10.40 -15.74 -3.02
C MET A 108 9.05 -15.09 -2.66
N TYR A 109 8.12 -15.00 -3.62
CA TYR A 109 6.82 -14.35 -3.46
C TYR A 109 5.83 -15.23 -2.70
N ARG A 110 5.95 -16.55 -2.82
CA ARG A 110 5.15 -17.54 -2.07
C ARG A 110 5.30 -17.42 -0.54
N ILE A 111 6.39 -16.82 -0.05
CA ILE A 111 6.61 -16.62 1.39
C ILE A 111 5.52 -15.71 1.99
N LYS A 112 5.00 -14.76 1.22
CA LYS A 112 3.94 -13.83 1.64
C LYS A 112 2.55 -14.40 1.35
N PHE A 113 2.33 -15.66 1.74
CA PHE A 113 1.12 -16.43 1.41
C PHE A 113 -0.18 -15.70 1.78
N LEU A 114 -0.23 -15.03 2.94
CA LEU A 114 -1.45 -14.34 3.38
C LEU A 114 -1.86 -13.24 2.40
N TYR A 115 -0.90 -12.52 1.82
CA TYR A 115 -1.18 -11.50 0.82
C TYR A 115 -1.73 -12.12 -0.47
N ALA A 116 -1.11 -13.21 -0.94
CA ALA A 116 -1.56 -13.92 -2.13
C ALA A 116 -2.99 -14.50 -1.98
N GLU A 117 -3.31 -15.09 -0.82
CA GLU A 117 -4.65 -15.64 -0.54
C GLU A 117 -5.72 -14.54 -0.49
N ILE A 118 -5.42 -13.40 0.15
CA ILE A 118 -6.33 -12.24 0.15
C ILE A 118 -6.54 -11.74 -1.29
N LEU A 119 -5.47 -11.66 -2.07
CA LEU A 119 -5.53 -11.20 -3.46
C LEU A 119 -6.35 -12.14 -4.33
N SER A 120 -6.14 -13.45 -4.21
CA SER A 120 -6.92 -14.49 -4.89
C SER A 120 -8.41 -14.36 -4.57
N GLY A 121 -8.76 -14.29 -3.29
CA GLY A 121 -10.16 -14.13 -2.87
C GLY A 121 -10.82 -12.83 -3.36
N LEU A 122 -10.11 -11.71 -3.33
CA LEU A 122 -10.62 -10.41 -3.80
C LEU A 122 -10.77 -10.33 -5.33
N SER A 123 -9.97 -11.09 -6.07
CA SER A 123 -10.00 -11.11 -7.54
C SER A 123 -11.29 -11.68 -8.12
N HIS A 124 -12.13 -12.32 -7.29
CA HIS A 124 -13.50 -12.71 -7.64
C HIS A 124 -14.52 -11.57 -7.58
N VAL A 125 -14.18 -10.44 -6.96
CA VAL A 125 -15.11 -9.32 -6.69
C VAL A 125 -14.72 -8.08 -7.48
N VAL A 126 -13.42 -7.81 -7.59
CA VAL A 126 -12.86 -6.66 -8.31
C VAL A 126 -11.77 -7.13 -9.27
N SER A 127 -11.28 -6.27 -10.15
CA SER A 127 -10.13 -6.65 -10.98
C SER A 127 -8.91 -6.95 -10.10
N PRO A 128 -8.00 -7.87 -10.50
CA PRO A 128 -6.87 -8.26 -9.64
C PRO A 128 -5.96 -7.08 -9.28
N VAL A 129 -5.74 -6.12 -10.18
CA VAL A 129 -4.97 -4.90 -9.90
C VAL A 129 -5.71 -3.98 -8.91
N GLU A 130 -7.03 -3.87 -8.99
CA GLU A 130 -7.81 -3.15 -7.97
C GLU A 130 -7.79 -3.86 -6.61
N ALA A 131 -7.78 -5.19 -6.59
CA ALA A 131 -7.64 -5.96 -5.36
C ALA A 131 -6.33 -5.62 -4.64
N MET A 132 -5.20 -5.52 -5.35
CA MET A 132 -3.93 -5.08 -4.78
C MET A 132 -4.04 -3.68 -4.13
N ARG A 133 -4.69 -2.74 -4.83
CA ARG A 133 -4.92 -1.38 -4.32
C ARG A 133 -5.81 -1.37 -3.09
N LEU A 134 -6.87 -2.17 -3.08
CA LEU A 134 -7.77 -2.32 -1.93
C LEU A 134 -7.03 -2.83 -0.71
N VAL A 135 -6.18 -3.86 -0.87
CA VAL A 135 -5.39 -4.40 0.24
C VAL A 135 -4.50 -3.32 0.85
N SER A 136 -3.83 -2.50 0.03
CA SER A 136 -3.02 -1.39 0.52
C SER A 136 -3.87 -0.33 1.26
N VAL A 137 -4.95 0.14 0.64
CA VAL A 137 -5.85 1.15 1.23
C VAL A 137 -6.42 0.68 2.56
N VAL A 138 -6.91 -0.56 2.63
CA VAL A 138 -7.44 -1.13 3.87
C VAL A 138 -6.34 -1.24 4.92
N SER A 139 -5.13 -1.64 4.54
CA SER A 139 -3.99 -1.73 5.46
C SER A 139 -3.61 -0.36 6.05
N VAL A 140 -3.57 0.69 5.23
CA VAL A 140 -3.33 2.08 5.67
C VAL A 140 -4.40 2.54 6.66
N LEU A 141 -5.67 2.30 6.35
CA LEU A 141 -6.77 2.69 7.23
C LEU A 141 -6.76 1.93 8.55
N LEU A 142 -6.53 0.62 8.52
CA LEU A 142 -6.41 -0.21 9.72
C LEU A 142 -5.23 0.24 10.58
N PHE A 143 -4.07 0.48 9.98
CA PHE A 143 -2.90 1.00 10.68
C PHE A 143 -3.20 2.34 11.37
N GLY A 144 -3.85 3.27 10.69
CA GLY A 144 -4.22 4.56 11.27
C GLY A 144 -5.23 4.43 12.42
N VAL A 145 -6.25 3.57 12.28
CA VAL A 145 -7.24 3.30 13.33
C VAL A 145 -6.57 2.68 14.55
N ILE A 146 -5.74 1.66 14.37
CA ILE A 146 -5.00 1.01 15.46
C ILE A 146 -4.09 2.01 16.17
N THR A 147 -3.38 2.84 15.41
CA THR A 147 -2.50 3.89 15.96
C THR A 147 -3.29 4.92 16.79
N LEU A 148 -4.45 5.36 16.30
CA LEU A 148 -5.31 6.29 17.04
C LEU A 148 -5.90 5.67 18.31
N ILE A 149 -6.30 4.39 18.26
CA ILE A 149 -6.77 3.65 19.44
C ILE A 149 -5.65 3.52 20.48
N TRP A 150 -4.44 3.18 20.03
CA TRP A 150 -3.27 3.07 20.90
C TRP A 150 -2.88 4.41 21.54
N LEU A 151 -2.79 5.50 20.76
CA LEU A 151 -2.51 6.83 21.32
C LEU A 151 -3.59 7.29 22.29
N ARG A 152 -4.85 6.90 22.06
CA ARG A 152 -5.95 7.16 23.00
C ARG A 152 -5.80 6.38 24.29
N SER A 153 -5.42 5.10 24.25
CA SER A 153 -5.24 4.30 25.47
C SER A 153 -4.11 4.84 26.35
N GLU A 154 -3.07 5.40 25.73
CA GLU A 154 -1.94 6.01 26.45
C GLU A 154 -2.17 7.50 26.83
N GLY A 155 -3.34 8.08 26.52
CA GLY A 155 -3.60 9.51 26.75
C GLY A 155 -2.71 10.45 25.93
N ALA A 156 -2.07 9.94 24.87
CA ALA A 156 -1.04 10.60 24.08
C ALA A 156 -1.55 11.19 22.75
N LEU A 157 -2.87 11.33 22.56
CA LEU A 157 -3.45 11.84 21.31
C LEU A 157 -2.93 13.23 20.89
N ALA A 158 -2.52 14.07 21.84
CA ALA A 158 -1.89 15.36 21.55
C ALA A 158 -0.55 15.22 20.79
N LEU A 159 0.12 14.07 20.89
CA LEU A 159 1.39 13.77 20.22
C LEU A 159 1.20 13.10 18.85
N ALA A 160 -0.03 12.83 18.42
CA ALA A 160 -0.32 12.23 17.12
C ALA A 160 0.32 12.96 15.92
N PRO A 161 0.49 14.30 15.90
CA PRO A 161 1.23 14.97 14.83
C PRO A 161 2.71 14.55 14.75
N ILE A 162 3.34 14.19 15.87
CA ILE A 162 4.73 13.70 15.88
C ILE A 162 4.79 12.32 15.23
N VAL A 163 3.80 11.46 15.50
CA VAL A 163 3.66 10.16 14.82
C VAL A 163 3.47 10.38 13.32
N GLY A 164 2.60 11.29 12.91
CA GLY A 164 2.42 11.66 11.50
C GLY A 164 3.71 12.15 10.85
N ALA A 165 4.49 13.00 11.52
CA ALA A 165 5.79 13.43 11.04
C ALA A 165 6.78 12.25 10.90
N GLY A 166 6.78 11.32 11.86
CA GLY A 166 7.58 10.11 11.78
C GLY A 166 7.21 9.22 10.58
N LEU A 167 5.91 9.09 10.29
CA LEU A 167 5.43 8.33 9.12
C LEU A 167 5.84 9.00 7.80
N ILE A 168 5.81 10.33 7.73
CA ILE A 168 6.31 11.07 6.57
C ILE A 168 7.81 10.84 6.38
N MET A 169 8.60 10.92 7.45
CA MET A 169 10.05 10.68 7.39
C MET A 169 10.41 9.23 7.07
N ALA A 170 9.48 8.30 7.27
CA ALA A 170 9.63 6.88 6.94
C ALA A 170 9.08 6.52 5.55
N ASP A 171 8.75 7.51 4.72
CA ASP A 171 8.20 7.34 3.37
C ASP A 171 6.93 6.46 3.32
N PHE A 172 6.13 6.49 4.41
CA PHE A 172 4.92 5.68 4.52
C PHE A 172 3.91 5.95 3.38
N GLY A 173 3.90 7.17 2.85
CA GLY A 173 3.07 7.56 1.72
C GLY A 173 3.44 6.83 0.43
N ASP A 174 4.73 6.68 0.14
CA ASP A 174 5.20 5.99 -1.06
C ASP A 174 5.06 4.47 -0.91
N ALA A 175 5.34 3.93 0.28
CA ALA A 175 5.06 2.53 0.59
C ALA A 175 3.58 2.17 0.38
N ALA A 176 2.66 3.05 0.81
CA ALA A 176 1.24 2.86 0.58
C ALA A 176 0.84 2.82 -0.91
N ARG A 177 1.57 3.52 -1.79
CA ARG A 177 1.26 3.58 -3.22
C ARG A 177 1.75 2.36 -4.00
N ALA A 178 2.79 1.66 -3.54
CA ALA A 178 3.38 0.50 -4.21
C ALA A 178 2.42 -0.70 -4.38
N SER A 179 1.34 -0.75 -3.57
CA SER A 179 0.29 -1.78 -3.61
C SER A 179 0.75 -3.22 -3.35
N THR A 180 2.00 -3.42 -2.95
CA THR A 180 2.61 -4.72 -2.64
C THR A 180 3.10 -4.76 -1.18
N PRO A 181 3.28 -5.96 -0.61
CA PRO A 181 3.60 -6.14 0.81
C PRO A 181 5.11 -6.06 1.14
N ASP A 182 5.96 -5.54 0.26
CA ASP A 182 7.42 -5.36 0.44
C ASP A 182 7.81 -4.01 1.05
#